data_AF-A0A2S6RVL9-F1
#
_entry.id   AF-A0A2S6RVL9-F1
#
_cell.length_a   1.000
_cell.length_b   1.000
_cell.length_c   1.000
_cell.angle_alpha   90.00
_cell.angle_beta   90.00
_cell.angle_gamma   90.00
#
_symmetry.space_group_name_H-M   'P 1'
#
loop_
_entity.id
_entity.type
_entity.pdbx_description
1 polymer ?
#
loop_
_entity_poly.entity_id
_entity_poly.type
_entity_poly.pdbx_seq_one_letter_code
_entity_poly.pdbx_strand_id
1 'polypeptide(L)'
;MFRMHEADSPTSSAPYNSASRLPRVLGAAKQVLRDEELYMHHSKINMKAAIEGTVWPWHQDFGKWYLDGIRHPDLVTFIIMLDEATEIRGCLNFQPGSHRRGIIEPYWDESTAYKLWAVPPRPSAKIARGR
;
A
#
# COMPACT_ATOMS: atom_id res chain seq x y z
N MET A 1 13.98 4.18 -4.28
CA MET A 1 13.22 2.92 -4.43
C MET A 1 14.17 1.88 -5.03
N PHE A 2 14.56 0.86 -4.27
CA PHE A 2 15.87 0.21 -4.43
C PHE A 2 15.88 -1.05 -5.29
N ARG A 3 15.52 -0.97 -6.59
CA ARG A 3 15.82 -2.05 -7.56
C ARG A 3 15.51 -3.46 -7.02
N MET A 4 14.36 -3.64 -6.36
CA MET A 4 14.06 -4.87 -5.61
C MET A 4 13.92 -6.12 -6.51
N HIS A 5 13.83 -5.92 -7.81
CA HIS A 5 13.83 -6.96 -8.83
C HIS A 5 15.26 -7.43 -9.20
N GLU A 6 16.29 -6.67 -8.86
CA GLU A 6 17.69 -7.04 -9.08
C GLU A 6 18.14 -8.01 -7.98
N ALA A 7 18.64 -9.18 -8.37
CA ALA A 7 18.98 -10.25 -7.43
C ALA A 7 20.11 -9.88 -6.47
N ASP A 8 21.03 -9.02 -6.92
CA ASP A 8 22.21 -8.50 -6.24
C ASP A 8 21.99 -7.17 -5.51
N SER A 9 20.77 -6.63 -5.53
CA SER A 9 20.43 -5.42 -4.79
C SER A 9 20.60 -5.64 -3.27
N PRO A 10 21.18 -4.69 -2.51
CA PRO A 10 21.24 -4.75 -1.05
C PRO A 10 19.86 -4.82 -0.36
N THR A 11 18.78 -4.55 -1.11
CA THR A 11 17.39 -4.65 -0.62
C THR A 11 16.64 -5.87 -1.17
N SER A 12 17.34 -6.72 -1.93
CA SER A 12 16.83 -8.02 -2.37
C SER A 12 16.62 -8.92 -1.17
N SER A 13 15.56 -9.75 -1.23
CA SER A 13 15.19 -10.64 -0.13
C SER A 13 14.52 -11.90 -0.68
N ALA A 14 15.14 -13.04 -0.44
CA ALA A 14 14.63 -14.33 -0.91
C ALA A 14 13.20 -14.63 -0.44
N PRO A 15 12.80 -14.35 0.81
CA PRO A 15 11.40 -14.49 1.25
C PRO A 15 10.42 -13.63 0.45
N TYR A 16 10.69 -12.34 0.25
CA TYR A 16 9.80 -11.46 -0.52
C TYR A 16 9.74 -11.86 -2.00
N ASN A 17 10.86 -12.24 -2.59
CA ASN A 17 10.93 -12.71 -3.98
C ASN A 17 10.17 -14.02 -4.18
N SER A 18 10.20 -14.92 -3.19
CA SER A 18 9.46 -16.19 -3.25
C SER A 18 7.97 -15.95 -3.06
N ALA A 19 7.59 -15.14 -2.06
CA ALA A 19 6.19 -14.82 -1.76
C ALA A 19 5.51 -14.07 -2.92
N SER A 20 6.19 -13.11 -3.55
CA SER A 20 5.64 -12.35 -4.68
C SER A 20 5.40 -13.21 -5.92
N ARG A 21 6.13 -14.33 -6.07
CA ARG A 21 6.00 -15.27 -7.19
C ARG A 21 4.98 -16.39 -6.97
N LEU A 22 4.39 -16.49 -5.77
CA LEU A 22 3.36 -17.49 -5.51
C LEU A 22 2.18 -17.31 -6.49
N PRO A 23 1.61 -18.39 -7.06
CA PRO A 23 0.50 -18.26 -8.01
C PRO A 23 -0.69 -17.46 -7.49
N ARG A 24 -0.99 -17.59 -6.18
CA ARG A 24 -2.06 -16.84 -5.50
C ARG A 24 -1.78 -15.34 -5.35
N VAL A 25 -0.52 -14.93 -5.46
CA VAL A 25 -0.08 -13.52 -5.37
C VAL A 25 0.10 -12.97 -6.78
N LEU A 26 1.06 -13.51 -7.54
CA LEU A 26 1.39 -13.03 -8.88
C LEU A 26 0.22 -13.20 -9.85
N GLY A 27 -0.46 -14.36 -9.83
CA GLY A 27 -1.59 -14.61 -10.72
C GLY A 27 -2.75 -13.65 -10.46
N ALA A 28 -3.05 -13.37 -9.18
CA ALA A 28 -4.07 -12.39 -8.81
C ALA A 28 -3.67 -10.97 -9.23
N ALA A 29 -2.41 -10.59 -9.04
CA ALA A 29 -1.91 -9.28 -9.47
C ALA A 29 -2.01 -9.09 -10.98
N LYS A 30 -1.58 -10.08 -11.76
CA LYS A 30 -1.70 -10.09 -13.23
C LYS A 30 -3.14 -9.95 -13.69
N GLN A 31 -4.07 -10.69 -13.06
CA GLN A 31 -5.49 -10.60 -13.37
C GLN A 31 -6.08 -9.22 -13.05
N VAL A 32 -5.73 -8.64 -11.91
CA VAL A 32 -6.22 -7.32 -11.47
C VAL A 32 -5.70 -6.20 -12.36
N LEU A 33 -4.40 -6.21 -12.65
CA LEU A 33 -3.74 -5.19 -13.47
C LEU A 33 -3.92 -5.41 -14.97
N ARG A 34 -4.34 -6.61 -15.40
CA ARG A 34 -4.45 -7.03 -16.80
C ARG A 34 -3.13 -6.91 -17.56
N ASP A 35 -2.05 -7.30 -16.89
CA ASP A 35 -0.70 -7.26 -17.43
C ASP A 35 0.06 -8.51 -16.99
N GLU A 36 0.83 -9.10 -17.89
CA GLU A 36 1.65 -10.28 -17.66
C GLU A 36 3.06 -9.94 -17.18
N GLU A 37 3.52 -8.72 -17.44
CA GLU A 37 4.89 -8.27 -17.18
C GLU A 37 4.91 -7.35 -15.96
N LEU A 38 4.91 -7.96 -14.77
CA LEU A 38 4.91 -7.25 -13.50
C LEU A 38 6.27 -7.29 -12.82
N TYR A 39 6.58 -6.23 -12.06
CA TYR A 39 7.75 -6.17 -11.18
C TYR A 39 7.37 -5.73 -9.77
N MET A 40 8.22 -6.04 -8.80
CA MET A 40 8.02 -5.62 -7.41
C MET A 40 8.52 -4.18 -7.21
N HIS A 41 7.59 -3.26 -6.97
CA HIS A 41 7.90 -1.85 -6.72
C HIS A 41 8.44 -1.63 -5.29
N HIS A 42 7.80 -2.24 -4.28
CA HIS A 42 8.14 -2.10 -2.87
C HIS A 42 7.82 -3.38 -2.09
N SER A 43 8.55 -3.61 -1.00
CA SER A 43 8.16 -4.57 0.04
C SER A 43 8.40 -3.97 1.42
N LYS A 44 7.57 -4.35 2.40
CA LYS A 44 7.71 -3.94 3.79
C LYS A 44 7.17 -5.02 4.72
N ILE A 45 7.76 -5.10 5.91
CA ILE A 45 7.17 -5.82 7.05
C ILE A 45 6.65 -4.78 8.03
N ASN A 46 5.39 -4.94 8.45
CA ASN A 46 4.81 -4.09 9.49
C ASN A 46 4.72 -4.93 10.76
N MET A 47 5.48 -4.55 11.77
CA MET A 47 5.39 -5.15 13.10
C MET A 47 4.51 -4.24 13.97
N LYS A 48 3.45 -4.82 14.54
CA LYS A 48 2.60 -4.15 15.52
C LYS A 48 2.85 -4.79 16.87
N ALA A 49 3.49 -4.05 17.78
CA ALA A 49 3.68 -4.50 19.15
C ALA A 49 2.32 -4.64 19.86
N ALA A 50 2.23 -5.53 20.84
CA ALA A 50 1.03 -5.65 21.64
C ALA A 50 0.91 -4.42 22.56
N ILE A 51 -0.29 -3.84 22.67
CA ILE A 51 -0.65 -2.74 23.59
C ILE A 51 0.04 -1.40 23.25
N GLU A 52 1.22 -1.44 22.66
CA GLU A 52 1.97 -0.30 22.17
C GLU A 52 1.67 -0.01 20.70
N GLY A 53 1.57 1.27 20.35
CA GLY A 53 1.35 1.71 18.98
C GLY A 53 0.32 2.83 18.89
N THR A 54 0.15 3.33 17.67
CA THR A 54 -0.84 4.37 17.36
C THR A 54 -1.69 3.91 16.19
N VAL A 55 -2.90 4.46 16.09
CA VAL A 55 -3.78 4.21 14.93
C VAL A 55 -3.06 4.66 13.67
N TRP A 56 -3.12 3.85 12.61
CA TRP A 56 -2.70 4.30 11.30
C TRP A 56 -3.81 5.16 10.70
N PRO A 57 -3.59 6.47 10.46
CA PRO A 57 -4.61 7.33 9.88
C PRO A 57 -5.09 6.80 8.53
N TRP A 58 -6.33 7.16 8.15
CA TRP A 58 -6.83 6.92 6.81
C TRP A 58 -5.88 7.56 5.79
N HIS A 59 -5.49 6.82 4.76
CA HIS A 59 -4.57 7.29 3.72
C HIS A 59 -4.84 6.57 2.40
N GLN A 60 -4.24 7.08 1.32
CA GLN A 60 -4.16 6.41 0.03
C GLN A 60 -2.68 6.18 -0.30
N ASP A 61 -2.27 4.92 -0.46
CA ASP A 61 -0.91 4.59 -0.87
C ASP A 61 -0.54 5.29 -2.20
N PHE A 62 -1.45 5.23 -3.19
CA PHE A 62 -1.22 5.90 -4.47
C PHE A 62 -1.13 7.43 -4.36
N GLY A 63 -1.84 8.05 -3.41
CA GLY A 63 -1.73 9.50 -3.19
C GLY A 63 -0.31 9.92 -2.85
N LYS A 64 0.37 9.14 -2.00
CA LYS A 64 1.80 9.33 -1.71
C LYS A 64 2.67 9.01 -2.92
N TRP A 65 2.46 7.88 -3.58
CA TRP A 65 3.27 7.50 -4.75
C TRP A 65 3.16 8.49 -5.91
N TYR A 66 2.02 9.15 -6.06
CA TYR A 66 1.84 10.23 -7.03
C TYR A 66 2.74 11.43 -6.73
N LEU A 67 2.87 11.82 -5.45
CA LEU A 67 3.81 12.85 -5.01
C LEU A 67 5.27 12.44 -5.24
N ASP A 68 5.55 11.13 -5.17
CA ASP A 68 6.88 10.56 -5.45
C ASP A 68 7.14 10.33 -6.95
N GLY A 69 6.20 10.71 -7.83
CA GLY A 69 6.37 10.75 -9.28
C GLY A 69 5.63 9.69 -10.10
N ILE A 70 4.92 8.76 -9.46
CA ILE A 70 4.12 7.75 -10.16
C ILE A 70 2.86 8.38 -10.76
N ARG A 71 2.73 8.35 -12.09
CA ARG A 71 1.64 9.06 -12.79
C ARG A 71 0.32 8.31 -12.83
N HIS A 72 0.36 6.98 -12.85
CA HIS A 72 -0.82 6.15 -13.06
C HIS A 72 -1.00 5.14 -11.92
N PRO A 73 -2.24 4.88 -11.48
CA PRO A 73 -2.54 3.93 -10.39
C PRO A 73 -2.49 2.47 -10.83
N ASP A 74 -1.54 2.11 -11.70
CA ASP A 74 -1.37 0.76 -12.25
C ASP A 74 -0.53 -0.11 -11.30
N LEU A 75 -0.91 -0.12 -10.01
CA LEU A 75 -0.22 -0.82 -8.95
C LEU A 75 -1.22 -1.53 -8.04
N VAL A 76 -0.83 -2.69 -7.51
CA VAL A 76 -1.58 -3.42 -6.51
C VAL A 76 -0.68 -3.79 -5.34
N THR A 77 -1.21 -3.73 -4.12
CA THR A 77 -0.53 -4.20 -2.92
C THR A 77 -1.18 -5.51 -2.48
N PHE A 78 -0.36 -6.55 -2.30
CA PHE A 78 -0.76 -7.75 -1.60
C PHE A 78 -0.24 -7.69 -0.16
N ILE A 79 -1.05 -8.19 0.78
CA ILE A 79 -0.69 -8.20 2.20
C ILE A 79 -0.82 -9.63 2.69
N ILE A 80 0.26 -10.16 3.26
CA ILE A 80 0.27 -11.47 3.91
C ILE A 80 0.22 -11.23 5.41
N MET A 81 -0.86 -11.69 6.03
CA MET A 81 -1.00 -11.64 7.48
C MET A 81 -0.17 -12.77 8.09
N LEU A 82 0.85 -12.42 8.87
CA LEU A 82 1.72 -13.39 9.56
C LEU A 82 1.12 -13.88 10.88
N ASP A 83 0.17 -13.12 11.43
CA ASP A 83 -0.61 -13.45 12.61
C ASP A 83 -2.10 -13.19 12.35
N GLU A 84 -2.96 -13.69 13.23
CA GLU A 84 -4.40 -13.53 13.13
C GLU A 84 -4.82 -12.05 13.17
N ALA A 85 -5.50 -11.62 12.11
CA ALA A 85 -5.93 -10.25 11.89
C ALA A 85 -7.36 -10.00 12.41
N THR A 86 -7.51 -9.76 13.72
CA THR A 86 -8.81 -9.45 14.34
C THR A 86 -8.99 -7.94 14.54
N GLU A 87 -10.25 -7.50 14.69
CA GLU A 87 -10.59 -6.08 14.93
C GLU A 87 -9.84 -5.51 16.15
N ILE A 88 -9.81 -6.26 17.24
CA ILE A 88 -9.13 -5.86 18.49
C ILE A 88 -7.60 -5.85 18.36
N ARG A 89 -7.02 -6.56 17.39
CA ARG A 89 -5.57 -6.61 17.12
C ARG A 89 -5.15 -5.60 16.05
N GLY A 90 -6.01 -4.64 15.72
CA GLY A 90 -5.70 -3.58 14.77
C GLY A 90 -5.62 -4.10 13.34
N CYS A 91 -6.58 -4.94 12.92
CA CYS A 91 -6.68 -5.38 11.53
C CYS A 91 -6.80 -4.19 10.57
N LEU A 92 -6.47 -4.44 9.31
CA LEU A 92 -6.63 -3.45 8.25
C LEU A 92 -8.11 -3.17 8.01
N ASN A 93 -8.44 -1.89 7.82
CA ASN A 93 -9.78 -1.44 7.47
C ASN A 93 -9.75 -0.86 6.06
N PHE A 94 -10.76 -1.18 5.26
CA PHE A 94 -10.94 -0.65 3.92
C PHE A 94 -12.25 0.13 3.83
N GLN A 95 -12.27 1.19 3.04
CA GLN A 95 -13.51 1.86 2.65
C GLN A 95 -13.96 1.36 1.27
N PRO A 96 -15.04 0.55 1.17
CA PRO A 96 -15.48 0.00 -0.11
C PRO A 96 -15.74 1.09 -1.15
N GLY A 97 -15.29 0.86 -2.39
CA GLY A 97 -15.48 1.77 -3.52
C GLY A 97 -14.58 3.03 -3.52
N SER A 98 -13.75 3.25 -2.49
CA SER A 98 -12.88 4.43 -2.41
C SER A 98 -11.88 4.53 -3.57
N HIS A 99 -11.41 3.40 -4.12
CA HIS A 99 -10.50 3.32 -5.27
C HIS A 99 -11.04 4.01 -6.54
N ARG A 100 -12.37 4.21 -6.65
CA ARG A 100 -13.00 4.86 -7.81
C ARG A 100 -13.09 6.38 -7.69
N ARG A 101 -12.69 6.95 -6.55
CA ARG A 101 -12.85 8.38 -6.25
C ARG A 101 -11.66 9.24 -6.70
N GLY A 102 -10.63 8.62 -7.27
CA GLY A 102 -9.37 9.29 -7.61
C GLY A 102 -8.53 9.61 -6.36
N ILE A 103 -7.52 10.47 -6.55
CA ILE A 103 -6.68 10.97 -5.46
C ILE A 103 -7.51 11.99 -4.66
N ILE A 104 -7.52 11.80 -3.33
CA ILE A 104 -8.11 12.72 -2.37
C ILE A 104 -6.98 13.63 -1.87
N GLU A 105 -7.27 14.94 -1.78
CA GLU A 105 -6.32 15.91 -1.26
C GLU A 105 -5.81 15.49 0.13
N PRO A 106 -4.50 15.22 0.29
CA PRO A 106 -3.97 14.76 1.55
C PRO A 106 -3.63 15.94 2.48
N TYR A 107 -3.53 15.66 3.77
CA TYR A 107 -2.93 16.57 4.74
C TYR A 107 -1.78 15.87 5.46
N TRP A 108 -0.79 16.64 5.91
CA TRP A 108 0.32 16.10 6.68
C TRP A 108 -0.12 15.89 8.14
N ASP A 109 -0.18 14.64 8.57
CA ASP A 109 -0.55 14.28 9.94
C ASP A 109 0.69 14.02 10.80
N GLU A 110 0.74 14.70 11.94
CA GLU A 110 1.78 14.50 12.98
C GLU A 110 1.18 14.05 14.32
N SER A 111 -0.09 13.65 14.33
CA SER A 111 -0.81 13.31 15.56
C SER A 111 -0.40 11.95 16.15
N THR A 112 0.31 11.13 15.38
CA THR A 112 0.74 9.78 15.76
C THR A 112 2.26 9.63 15.70
N ALA A 113 2.78 8.50 16.15
CA ALA A 113 4.21 8.18 16.00
C ALA A 113 4.64 8.05 14.52
N TYR A 114 3.67 7.91 13.62
CA TYR A 114 3.87 7.83 12.18
C TYR A 114 3.48 9.16 11.56
N LYS A 115 4.48 9.90 11.05
CA LYS A 115 4.22 11.12 10.26
C LYS A 115 3.97 10.72 8.82
N LEU A 116 2.78 11.04 8.28
CA LEU A 116 2.39 10.64 6.93
C LEU A 116 1.33 11.56 6.32
N TRP A 117 1.17 11.43 5.01
CA TRP A 117 0.07 12.03 4.26
C TRP A 117 -1.23 11.25 4.49
N ALA A 118 -2.14 11.84 5.25
CA ALA A 118 -3.44 11.27 5.61
C ALA A 118 -4.57 11.88 4.76
N VAL A 119 -5.73 11.21 4.74
CA VAL A 119 -6.96 11.69 4.10
C VAL A 119 -8.11 11.65 5.11
N PRO A 120 -9.11 12.54 4.99
CA PRO A 120 -10.26 12.52 5.90
C PRO A 120 -11.07 11.21 5.76
N PRO A 121 -11.61 10.65 6.87
CA PRO A 121 -12.34 9.37 6.87
C PRO A 121 -13.61 9.36 6.00
N ARG A 122 -14.22 10.54 5.85
CA ARG A 122 -15.39 10.79 5.00
C ARG A 122 -15.05 11.90 4.03
N PRO A 123 -14.25 11.62 3.00
CA PRO A 123 -13.88 12.64 2.04
C PRO A 123 -15.11 13.01 1.21
N SER A 124 -15.47 14.29 1.21
CA SER A 124 -16.28 14.85 0.12
C SER A 124 -15.44 14.75 -1.15
N ALA A 125 -15.94 14.10 -2.20
CA ALA A 125 -15.18 13.91 -3.43
C ALA A 125 -14.82 15.27 -4.07
N LYS A 126 -13.61 15.76 -3.85
CA LYS A 126 -12.97 16.74 -4.72
C LYS A 126 -12.07 15.95 -5.65
N ILE A 127 -12.62 15.58 -6.80
CA ILE A 127 -11.86 14.94 -7.88
C ILE A 127 -10.85 15.99 -8.36
N ALA A 128 -9.57 15.81 -8.02
CA ALA A 128 -8.52 16.49 -8.74
C ALA A 128 -8.51 15.92 -10.17
N ARG A 129 -9.23 16.58 -11.09
CA ARG A 129 -9.21 16.24 -12.51
C ARG A 129 -7.87 16.71 -13.07
N GLY A 130 -6.84 15.86 -12.96
CA GLY A 130 -5.66 15.97 -13.80
C GLY A 130 -6.03 15.56 -15.22
N ARG A 131 -5.83 16.49 -16.17
CA ARG A 131 -5.86 16.21 -17.61
C ARG A 131 -4.62 15.44 -18.02
#